data_AF-A0A3B3CIE5-F1
#
_entry.id   AF-A0A3B3CIE5-F1
#
_cell.length_a   1.000
_cell.length_b   1.000
_cell.length_c   1.000
_cell.angle_alpha   90.00
_cell.angle_beta   90.00
_cell.angle_gamma   90.00
#
_symmetry.space_group_name_H-M   'P 1'
#
loop_
_entity.id
_entity.type
_entity.pdbx_description
1 polymer ?
#
loop_
_entity_poly.entity_id
_entity_poly.type
_entity_poly.pdbx_seq_one_letter_code
_entity_poly.pdbx_strand_id
1 'polypeptide(L)'
;MQKPSFIFLINLLLSVSINHGSSNIQRSKRSNNCLPGCATCSPLNGCLSCKPRFFFHLEQEGIRQRGVCLTSCPRGHYGMRSPHVSVCIKCKPDCASCFSEHFCTRCHPGHFLFQGKCGNSCPHGLAANTELRECAECPTGCELCVNRNVCRRCRADMFHLHGRCHHTCPGGFTPDVQLMQCSPQTLCEVGEWTSWSQCAPKGGTCFSEGKRKLALDKSRVSMPTPAL
;
A
#
# COMPACT_ATOMS: atom_id res chain seq x y z
N MET A 1 93.21 -48.04 16.66
CA MET A 1 94.51 -47.46 16.27
C MET A 1 94.42 -45.95 16.41
N GLN A 2 95.37 -45.36 17.16
CA GLN A 2 95.70 -43.94 17.43
C GLN A 2 94.61 -42.86 17.72
N LYS A 3 94.65 -42.33 18.96
CA LYS A 3 94.41 -40.91 19.35
C LYS A 3 95.79 -40.16 19.35
N PRO A 4 95.97 -38.84 19.66
CA PRO A 4 95.08 -37.73 20.11
C PRO A 4 95.35 -36.37 19.36
N SER A 5 94.63 -35.26 19.57
CA SER A 5 94.87 -34.17 20.56
C SER A 5 93.67 -33.19 20.53
N PHE A 6 92.84 -32.99 21.56
CA PHE A 6 92.99 -32.34 22.89
C PHE A 6 92.96 -30.79 22.91
N ILE A 7 91.84 -30.26 23.48
CA ILE A 7 91.65 -29.03 24.30
C ILE A 7 91.67 -27.71 23.50
N PHE A 8 90.60 -26.92 23.42
CA PHE A 8 89.98 -26.21 24.54
C PHE A 8 88.45 -26.05 24.42
N LEU A 9 87.79 -26.34 25.54
CA LEU A 9 86.43 -25.92 25.89
C LEU A 9 86.33 -24.39 25.91
N ILE A 10 85.14 -23.84 25.65
CA ILE A 10 84.32 -23.04 26.61
C ILE A 10 83.12 -22.41 25.89
N ASN A 11 81.92 -22.70 26.42
CA ASN A 11 80.65 -22.05 26.12
C ASN A 11 80.69 -20.54 26.43
N LEU A 12 79.72 -19.76 25.89
CA LEU A 12 78.84 -18.82 26.62
C LEU A 12 78.56 -17.50 25.85
N LEU A 13 77.32 -17.39 25.37
CA LEU A 13 76.43 -16.22 25.29
C LEU A 13 76.79 -14.95 24.45
N LEU A 14 75.87 -14.67 23.51
CA LEU A 14 75.21 -13.39 23.20
C LEU A 14 76.07 -12.15 22.87
N SER A 15 76.05 -11.74 21.59
CA SER A 15 75.58 -10.39 21.17
C SER A 15 75.52 -10.22 19.64
N VAL A 16 74.29 -10.08 19.14
CA VAL A 16 73.76 -9.04 18.23
C VAL A 16 74.68 -8.49 17.11
N SER A 17 74.34 -8.82 15.85
CA SER A 17 73.92 -7.86 14.77
C SER A 17 73.92 -8.54 13.40
N ILE A 18 72.75 -8.98 12.91
CA ILE A 18 72.55 -9.39 11.52
C ILE A 18 71.92 -8.21 10.76
N ASN A 19 72.70 -7.58 9.89
CA ASN A 19 72.20 -6.66 8.87
C ASN A 19 71.41 -7.46 7.83
N HIS A 20 70.08 -7.28 7.79
CA HIS A 20 69.24 -7.84 6.73
C HIS A 20 69.02 -6.79 5.64
N GLY A 21 69.72 -6.97 4.52
CA GLY A 21 69.56 -6.20 3.29
C GLY A 21 68.14 -6.37 2.73
N SER A 22 67.47 -5.24 2.54
CA SER A 22 66.08 -5.16 2.09
C SER A 22 65.91 -5.69 0.67
N SER A 23 65.09 -6.74 0.53
CA SER A 23 64.61 -7.28 -0.74
C SER A 23 63.54 -6.36 -1.32
N ASN A 24 63.86 -5.69 -2.43
CA ASN A 24 62.96 -4.78 -3.14
C ASN A 24 62.05 -5.59 -4.09
N ILE A 25 61.10 -6.34 -3.53
CA ILE A 25 59.94 -6.83 -4.27
C ILE A 25 58.91 -5.70 -4.20
N GLN A 26 58.84 -4.88 -5.26
CA GLN A 26 57.74 -3.94 -5.45
C GLN A 26 56.43 -4.72 -5.63
N ARG A 27 55.84 -5.12 -4.50
CA ARG A 27 54.46 -5.57 -4.42
C ARG A 27 53.63 -4.33 -4.73
N SER A 28 53.17 -4.23 -5.98
CA SER A 28 52.22 -3.22 -6.45
C SER A 28 51.17 -3.00 -5.36
N LYS A 29 51.27 -1.84 -4.69
CA LYS A 29 50.30 -1.39 -3.70
C LYS A 29 49.08 -0.95 -4.52
N ARG A 30 48.39 -1.92 -5.11
CA ARG A 30 47.08 -1.75 -5.71
C ARG A 30 46.23 -1.21 -4.57
N SER A 31 45.89 0.06 -4.66
CA SER A 31 45.05 0.71 -3.68
C SER A 31 43.75 -0.08 -3.62
N ASN A 32 43.62 -0.94 -2.60
CA ASN A 32 42.43 -1.73 -2.28
C ASN A 32 41.37 -0.79 -1.69
N ASN A 33 41.08 0.29 -2.40
CA ASN A 33 40.08 1.25 -1.96
C ASN A 33 38.73 0.65 -2.30
N CYS A 34 38.10 0.10 -1.27
CA CYS A 34 36.68 -0.23 -1.34
C CYS A 34 35.87 1.01 -1.71
N LEU A 35 34.68 0.78 -2.27
CA LEU A 35 33.70 1.84 -2.54
C LEU A 35 33.48 2.73 -1.29
N PRO A 36 33.16 4.02 -1.47
CA PRO A 36 32.83 4.90 -0.34
C PRO A 36 31.77 4.28 0.58
N GLY A 37 31.96 4.40 1.89
CA GLY A 37 31.09 3.78 2.89
C GLY A 37 31.37 2.29 3.18
N CYS A 38 32.18 1.61 2.36
CA CYS A 38 32.61 0.23 2.60
C CYS A 38 33.88 0.17 3.46
N ALA A 39 33.89 -0.70 4.48
CA ALA A 39 35.03 -0.91 5.38
C ALA A 39 35.93 -2.07 4.90
N THR A 40 35.33 -3.18 4.47
CA THR A 40 36.05 -4.32 3.88
C THR A 40 35.32 -4.82 2.63
N CYS A 41 36.05 -5.23 1.60
CA CYS A 41 35.48 -5.67 0.33
C CYS A 41 36.29 -6.80 -0.31
N SER A 42 35.65 -7.54 -1.21
CA SER A 42 36.29 -8.52 -2.10
C SER A 42 35.90 -8.28 -3.56
N PRO A 43 36.73 -8.72 -4.53
CA PRO A 43 36.41 -8.54 -5.94
C PRO A 43 35.08 -9.17 -6.37
N LEU A 44 34.76 -10.36 -5.82
CA LEU A 44 33.59 -11.16 -6.20
C LEU A 44 32.31 -10.71 -5.49
N ASN A 45 32.38 -10.49 -4.18
CA ASN A 45 31.19 -10.25 -3.35
C ASN A 45 30.92 -8.75 -3.14
N GLY A 46 31.79 -7.85 -3.62
CA GLY A 46 31.67 -6.42 -3.38
C GLY A 46 31.99 -6.08 -1.93
N CYS A 47 31.18 -5.25 -1.29
CA CYS A 47 31.38 -4.90 0.10
C CYS A 47 30.99 -6.05 1.03
N LEU A 48 31.81 -6.30 2.05
CA LEU A 48 31.60 -7.31 3.09
C LEU A 48 31.17 -6.69 4.42
N SER A 49 31.59 -5.46 4.71
CA SER A 49 31.17 -4.72 5.91
C SER A 49 31.11 -3.22 5.65
N CYS A 50 30.13 -2.55 6.25
CA CYS A 50 29.92 -1.11 6.10
C CYS A 50 30.58 -0.31 7.22
N LYS A 51 31.00 0.91 6.89
CA LYS A 51 31.35 1.92 7.87
C LYS A 51 30.10 2.31 8.70
N PRO A 52 30.28 2.86 9.91
CA PRO A 52 29.16 3.34 10.72
C PRO A 52 28.25 4.30 9.92
N ARG A 53 26.94 4.26 10.21
CA ARG A 53 25.85 5.04 9.58
C ARG A 53 25.38 4.56 8.21
N PHE A 54 26.06 3.64 7.56
CA PHE A 54 25.61 3.03 6.31
C PHE A 54 24.81 1.75 6.57
N PHE A 55 23.89 1.44 5.66
CA PHE A 55 23.13 0.20 5.64
C PHE A 55 23.73 -0.77 4.63
N PHE A 56 23.98 -2.00 5.07
CA PHE A 56 24.35 -3.09 4.19
C PHE A 56 23.15 -3.55 3.37
N HIS A 57 23.32 -3.70 2.07
CA HIS A 57 22.32 -4.23 1.14
C HIS A 57 22.97 -5.22 0.17
N LEU A 58 22.23 -6.26 -0.20
CA LEU A 58 22.64 -7.23 -1.22
C LEU A 58 21.89 -6.92 -2.51
N GLU A 59 22.62 -6.42 -3.51
CA GLU A 59 22.10 -6.22 -4.86
C GLU A 59 22.18 -7.53 -5.64
N GLN A 60 21.11 -7.83 -6.39
CA GLN A 60 21.02 -9.00 -7.27
C GLN A 60 21.21 -8.58 -8.73
N GLU A 61 22.21 -9.17 -9.38
CA GLU A 61 22.45 -9.06 -10.82
C GLU A 61 22.44 -10.47 -11.43
N GLY A 62 21.28 -10.89 -11.94
CA GLY A 62 21.06 -12.27 -12.37
C GLY A 62 21.17 -13.24 -11.19
N ILE A 63 22.12 -14.17 -11.23
CA ILE A 63 22.40 -15.13 -10.15
C ILE A 63 23.43 -14.61 -9.14
N ARG A 64 24.06 -13.46 -9.39
CA ARG A 64 25.12 -12.91 -8.54
C ARG A 64 24.51 -12.02 -7.47
N GLN A 65 25.06 -12.11 -6.26
CA GLN A 65 24.77 -11.21 -5.15
C GLN A 65 26.02 -10.42 -4.79
N ARG A 66 25.88 -9.10 -4.75
CA ARG A 66 26.98 -8.19 -4.40
C ARG A 66 26.56 -7.29 -3.26
N GLY A 67 27.39 -7.22 -2.23
CA GLY A 67 27.17 -6.34 -1.09
C GLY A 67 27.52 -4.89 -1.41
N VAL A 68 26.66 -3.98 -1.00
CA VAL A 68 26.83 -2.53 -1.11
C VAL A 68 26.47 -1.84 0.21
N CYS A 69 27.00 -0.65 0.42
CA CYS A 69 26.73 0.18 1.58
C CYS A 69 26.00 1.44 1.15
N LEU A 70 24.77 1.61 1.63
CA LEU A 70 23.89 2.70 1.22
C LEU A 70 23.63 3.65 2.39
N THR A 71 23.45 4.93 2.11
CA THR A 71 23.02 5.91 3.12
C THR A 71 21.53 5.81 3.43
N SER A 72 20.75 5.21 2.53
CA SER A 72 19.32 4.96 2.68
C SER A 72 18.93 3.71 1.91
N CYS A 73 17.99 2.94 2.44
CA CYS A 73 17.57 1.69 1.82
C CYS A 73 16.77 1.92 0.52
N PRO A 74 16.88 1.02 -0.46
CA PRO A 74 16.14 1.11 -1.71
C PRO A 74 14.64 0.92 -1.49
N ARG A 75 13.83 1.25 -2.50
CA ARG A 75 12.36 1.05 -2.46
C ARG A 75 12.03 -0.41 -2.13
N GLY A 76 10.96 -0.61 -1.35
CA GLY A 76 10.57 -1.93 -0.87
C GLY A 76 11.46 -2.50 0.22
N HIS A 77 12.35 -1.71 0.82
CA HIS A 77 13.15 -2.09 1.98
C HIS A 77 13.08 -1.01 3.07
N TYR A 78 13.20 -1.41 4.33
CA TYR A 78 13.37 -0.53 5.47
C TYR A 78 14.75 -0.75 6.11
N GLY A 79 15.29 0.29 6.75
CA GLY A 79 16.58 0.21 7.42
C GLY A 79 16.44 -0.27 8.86
N MET A 80 17.05 -1.40 9.19
CA MET A 80 17.19 -1.87 10.57
C MET A 80 18.57 -1.51 11.09
N ARG A 81 18.63 -0.70 12.15
CA ARG A 81 19.89 -0.36 12.83
C ARG A 81 20.14 -1.33 13.98
N SER A 82 21.34 -1.91 14.04
CA SER A 82 21.81 -2.67 15.19
C SER A 82 23.21 -2.19 15.62
N PRO A 83 23.65 -2.49 16.85
CA PRO A 83 24.99 -2.14 17.33
C PRO A 83 26.13 -2.72 16.48
N HIS A 84 25.88 -3.84 15.79
CA HIS A 84 26.89 -4.56 15.02
C HIS A 84 26.83 -4.22 13.53
N VAL A 85 25.62 -4.22 12.96
CA VAL A 85 25.41 -3.95 11.53
C VAL A 85 24.05 -3.29 11.31
N SER A 86 24.02 -2.22 10.51
CA SER A 86 22.77 -1.68 9.99
C SER A 86 22.51 -2.31 8.63
N VAL A 87 21.31 -2.83 8.40
CA VAL A 87 20.97 -3.62 7.20
C VAL A 87 19.65 -3.17 6.60
N CYS A 88 19.53 -3.24 5.28
CA CYS A 88 18.26 -3.05 4.58
C CYS A 88 17.48 -4.35 4.53
N ILE A 89 16.29 -4.35 5.11
CA ILE A 89 15.40 -5.52 5.17
C ILE A 89 14.24 -5.30 4.21
N LYS A 90 13.93 -6.32 3.40
CA LYS A 90 12.82 -6.27 2.44
C LYS A 90 11.48 -6.17 3.18
N CYS A 91 10.57 -5.35 2.67
CA CYS A 91 9.19 -5.29 3.15
C CYS A 91 8.46 -6.62 2.94
N LYS A 92 7.33 -6.78 3.64
CA LYS A 92 6.43 -7.93 3.43
C LYS A 92 5.87 -7.97 1.99
N PRO A 93 5.49 -9.15 1.47
CA PRO A 93 5.07 -9.32 0.07
C PRO A 93 3.86 -8.49 -0.37
N ASP A 94 2.96 -8.16 0.55
CA ASP A 94 1.76 -7.33 0.36
C ASP A 94 2.06 -5.82 0.46
N CYS A 95 3.27 -5.46 0.86
CA CYS A 95 3.68 -4.10 1.17
C CYS A 95 4.76 -3.58 0.20
N ALA A 96 4.40 -2.59 -0.62
CA ALA A 96 5.29 -1.96 -1.58
C ALA A 96 6.31 -1.00 -0.93
N SER A 97 5.98 -0.41 0.22
CA SER A 97 6.89 0.44 1.00
C SER A 97 6.54 0.38 2.48
N CYS A 98 7.55 0.20 3.33
CA CYS A 98 7.38 0.03 4.76
C CYS A 98 8.38 0.88 5.55
N PHE A 99 7.98 1.27 6.75
CA PHE A 99 8.85 1.92 7.74
C PHE A 99 9.53 0.90 8.65
N SER A 100 8.84 -0.18 8.97
CA SER A 100 9.34 -1.30 9.77
C SER A 100 8.70 -2.61 9.31
N GLU A 101 9.10 -3.73 9.93
CA GLU A 101 8.50 -5.05 9.68
C GLU A 101 6.97 -5.08 9.87
N HIS A 102 6.45 -4.23 10.74
CA HIS A 102 5.04 -4.24 11.14
C HIS A 102 4.28 -3.00 10.67
N PHE A 103 4.96 -2.05 10.03
CA PHE A 103 4.36 -0.80 9.60
C PHE A 103 4.63 -0.54 8.12
N CYS A 104 3.63 -0.87 7.31
CA CYS A 104 3.56 -0.54 5.89
C CYS A 104 3.08 0.89 5.68
N THR A 105 3.66 1.60 4.73
CA THR A 105 3.25 2.95 4.32
C THR A 105 2.59 2.97 2.94
N ARG A 106 2.77 1.90 2.14
CA ARG A 106 2.11 1.77 0.84
C ARG A 106 1.95 0.29 0.47
N CYS A 107 0.72 -0.10 0.15
CA CYS A 107 0.42 -1.46 -0.28
C CYS A 107 0.66 -1.69 -1.78
N HIS A 108 0.86 -2.95 -2.16
CA HIS A 108 0.84 -3.34 -3.58
C HIS A 108 -0.57 -3.15 -4.18
N PRO A 109 -0.69 -3.02 -5.52
CA PRO A 109 -1.99 -3.01 -6.19
C PRO A 109 -2.84 -4.22 -5.80
N GLY A 110 -4.14 -4.00 -5.59
CA GLY A 110 -5.07 -5.05 -5.11
C GLY A 110 -5.18 -5.17 -3.59
N HIS A 111 -4.40 -4.40 -2.84
CA HIS A 111 -4.45 -4.33 -1.37
C HIS A 111 -4.80 -2.93 -0.89
N PHE A 112 -5.40 -2.85 0.30
CA PHE A 112 -5.80 -1.62 0.97
C PHE A 112 -5.03 -1.45 2.28
N LEU A 113 -4.52 -0.25 2.52
CA LEU A 113 -3.80 0.11 3.74
C LEU A 113 -4.77 0.40 4.88
N PHE A 114 -4.56 -0.23 6.03
CA PHE A 114 -5.26 0.07 7.28
C PHE A 114 -4.31 -0.10 8.47
N GLN A 115 -4.14 0.96 9.28
CA GLN A 115 -3.29 0.96 10.48
C GLN A 115 -1.89 0.37 10.25
N GLY A 116 -1.26 0.71 9.13
CA GLY A 116 0.07 0.22 8.78
C GLY A 116 0.12 -1.23 8.29
N LYS A 117 -1.02 -1.86 7.99
CA LYS A 117 -1.10 -3.22 7.42
C LYS A 117 -1.82 -3.20 6.09
N CYS A 118 -1.42 -4.11 5.21
CA CYS A 118 -2.08 -4.31 3.92
C CYS A 118 -3.01 -5.52 3.99
N GLY A 119 -4.19 -5.39 3.39
CA GLY A 119 -5.16 -6.47 3.30
C GLY A 119 -5.91 -6.41 1.98
N ASN A 120 -6.46 -7.55 1.54
CA ASN A 120 -7.22 -7.63 0.28
C ASN A 120 -8.63 -7.02 0.43
N SER A 121 -9.07 -6.83 1.67
CA SER A 121 -10.37 -6.27 2.05
C SER A 121 -10.22 -5.41 3.30
N CYS A 122 -11.11 -4.41 3.45
CA CYS A 122 -11.17 -3.60 4.64
C CYS A 122 -11.92 -4.31 5.78
N PRO A 123 -11.57 -4.06 7.05
CA PRO A 123 -12.32 -4.58 8.19
C PRO A 123 -13.73 -3.99 8.27
N HIS A 124 -14.59 -4.59 9.08
CA HIS A 124 -15.99 -4.16 9.25
C HIS A 124 -16.09 -2.67 9.62
N GLY A 125 -17.04 -1.97 9.00
CA GLY A 125 -17.26 -0.53 9.20
C GLY A 125 -16.37 0.40 8.37
N LEU A 126 -15.46 -0.15 7.56
CA LEU A 126 -14.61 0.60 6.64
C LEU A 126 -14.86 0.14 5.19
N ALA A 127 -14.64 1.04 4.24
CA ALA A 127 -14.69 0.72 2.82
C ALA A 127 -13.35 0.91 2.13
N ALA A 128 -13.16 0.09 1.11
CA ALA A 128 -12.05 0.18 0.19
C ALA A 128 -12.13 1.48 -0.62
N ASN A 129 -11.18 2.38 -0.39
CA ASN A 129 -10.97 3.50 -1.29
C ASN A 129 -9.97 3.07 -2.36
N THR A 130 -10.45 2.81 -3.57
CA THR A 130 -9.63 2.36 -4.71
C THR A 130 -8.69 3.44 -5.23
N GLU A 131 -9.05 4.72 -5.11
CA GLU A 131 -8.21 5.85 -5.55
C GLU A 131 -6.99 6.00 -4.65
N LEU A 132 -7.22 5.99 -3.32
CA LEU A 132 -6.14 6.13 -2.33
C LEU A 132 -5.44 4.79 -2.03
N ARG A 133 -6.08 3.65 -2.33
CA ARG A 133 -5.66 2.29 -1.90
C ARG A 133 -5.56 2.16 -0.37
N GLU A 134 -6.54 2.73 0.31
CA GLU A 134 -6.62 2.76 1.77
C GLU A 134 -8.03 2.36 2.22
N CYS A 135 -8.14 1.89 3.46
CA CYS A 135 -9.43 1.71 4.10
C CYS A 135 -9.88 3.03 4.71
N ALA A 136 -10.98 3.55 4.20
CA ALA A 136 -11.56 4.82 4.63
C ALA A 136 -12.88 4.58 5.35
N GLU A 137 -13.18 5.46 6.30
CA GLU A 137 -14.49 5.47 6.96
C GLU A 137 -15.59 5.80 5.96
N CYS A 138 -16.74 5.16 6.14
CA CYS A 138 -17.93 5.47 5.36
C CYS A 138 -18.47 6.89 5.67
N PRO A 139 -19.22 7.49 4.74
CA PRO A 139 -19.94 8.74 5.00
C PRO A 139 -20.72 8.71 6.32
N THR A 140 -20.90 9.88 6.93
CA THR A 140 -21.74 10.03 8.11
C THR A 140 -23.11 9.39 7.92
N GLY A 141 -23.54 8.57 8.88
CA GLY A 141 -24.82 7.87 8.82
C GLY A 141 -24.82 6.61 7.95
N CYS A 142 -23.71 6.27 7.30
CA CYS A 142 -23.57 5.05 6.51
C CYS A 142 -22.95 3.91 7.34
N GLU A 143 -23.57 2.73 7.28
CA GLU A 143 -23.06 1.49 7.87
C GLU A 143 -22.13 0.75 6.91
N LEU A 144 -22.53 0.63 5.65
CA LEU A 144 -21.74 -0.01 4.58
C LEU A 144 -21.73 0.89 3.35
N CYS A 145 -20.54 1.18 2.82
CA CYS A 145 -20.37 1.98 1.62
C CYS A 145 -19.56 1.23 0.56
N VAL A 146 -19.78 1.57 -0.71
CA VAL A 146 -19.02 1.06 -1.85
C VAL A 146 -17.68 1.77 -1.94
N ASN A 147 -17.71 3.08 -1.74
CA ASN A 147 -16.54 3.96 -1.66
C ASN A 147 -16.87 5.11 -0.70
N ARG A 148 -15.96 6.08 -0.54
CA ARG A 148 -16.14 7.23 0.36
C ARG A 148 -17.36 8.11 0.03
N ASN A 149 -17.98 7.98 -1.14
CA ASN A 149 -19.08 8.86 -1.59
C ASN A 149 -20.42 8.14 -1.76
N VAL A 150 -20.41 6.82 -1.92
CA VAL A 150 -21.60 6.01 -2.23
C VAL A 150 -21.86 5.04 -1.10
N CYS A 151 -22.88 5.34 -0.31
CA CYS A 151 -23.42 4.46 0.69
C CYS A 151 -24.27 3.35 0.07
N ARG A 152 -24.14 2.14 0.60
CA ARG A 152 -24.95 0.97 0.25
C ARG A 152 -25.98 0.63 1.32
N ARG A 153 -25.67 0.88 2.59
CA ARG A 153 -26.57 0.66 3.72
C ARG A 153 -26.42 1.77 4.75
N CYS A 154 -27.52 2.42 5.09
CA CYS A 154 -27.58 3.43 6.12
C CYS A 154 -27.67 2.80 7.50
N ARG A 155 -27.22 3.52 8.53
CA ARG A 155 -27.44 3.17 9.93
C ARG A 155 -28.95 3.18 10.24
N ALA A 156 -29.32 2.59 11.37
CA ALA A 156 -30.69 2.61 11.87
C ALA A 156 -31.28 4.03 11.84
N ASP A 157 -32.58 4.11 11.55
CA ASP A 157 -33.37 5.36 11.50
C ASP A 157 -32.93 6.38 10.42
N MET A 158 -32.22 5.92 9.39
CA MET A 158 -31.87 6.73 8.22
C MET A 158 -32.33 6.09 6.92
N PHE A 159 -32.73 6.94 5.98
CA PHE A 159 -33.24 6.53 4.68
C PHE A 159 -32.18 6.73 3.59
N HIS A 160 -31.97 5.69 2.79
CA HIS A 160 -31.07 5.74 1.64
C HIS A 160 -31.70 6.49 0.46
N LEU A 161 -30.96 7.43 -0.13
CA LEU A 161 -31.30 8.10 -1.38
C LEU A 161 -30.04 8.48 -2.16
N HIS A 162 -29.96 8.08 -3.44
CA HIS A 162 -28.86 8.42 -4.35
C HIS A 162 -27.45 8.20 -3.76
N GLY A 163 -27.23 7.09 -3.04
CA GLY A 163 -25.94 6.78 -2.44
C GLY A 163 -25.62 7.57 -1.17
N ARG A 164 -26.59 8.27 -0.58
CA ARG A 164 -26.44 9.01 0.68
C ARG A 164 -27.52 8.61 1.67
N CYS A 165 -27.24 8.87 2.94
CA CYS A 165 -28.16 8.60 4.04
C CYS A 165 -28.71 9.91 4.57
N HIS A 166 -30.03 9.93 4.76
CA HIS A 166 -30.75 11.10 5.25
C HIS A 166 -31.60 10.72 6.46
N HIS A 167 -31.61 11.56 7.51
CA HIS A 167 -32.54 11.40 8.63
C HIS A 167 -33.99 11.71 8.19
N THR A 168 -34.14 12.70 7.30
CA THR A 168 -35.42 13.08 6.70
C THR A 168 -35.27 13.12 5.20
N CYS A 169 -36.18 12.47 4.46
CA CYS A 169 -36.13 12.46 3.00
C CYS A 169 -36.27 13.90 2.45
N PRO A 170 -35.41 14.30 1.48
CA PRO A 170 -35.50 15.61 0.86
C PRO A 170 -36.79 15.74 0.01
N GLY A 171 -37.17 16.99 -0.31
CA GLY A 171 -38.45 17.30 -0.95
C GLY A 171 -38.75 16.48 -2.21
N GLY A 172 -40.00 16.05 -2.35
CA GLY A 172 -40.45 15.15 -3.43
C GLY A 172 -40.22 13.67 -3.15
N PHE A 173 -39.73 13.31 -1.96
CA PHE A 173 -39.59 11.93 -1.52
C PHE A 173 -40.23 11.71 -0.15
N THR A 174 -40.78 10.52 0.06
CA THR A 174 -41.33 10.05 1.33
C THR A 174 -40.52 8.89 1.89
N PRO A 175 -40.40 8.74 3.22
CA PRO A 175 -39.72 7.61 3.81
C PRO A 175 -40.51 6.31 3.57
N ASP A 176 -39.86 5.34 2.95
CA ASP A 176 -40.35 3.96 2.87
C ASP A 176 -39.71 3.16 4.01
N VAL A 177 -40.47 2.93 5.07
CA VAL A 177 -40.01 2.21 6.27
C VAL A 177 -39.77 0.72 6.04
N GLN A 178 -40.37 0.14 5.00
CA GLN A 178 -40.15 -1.28 4.68
C GLN A 178 -38.82 -1.47 3.95
N LEU A 179 -38.48 -0.54 3.07
CA LEU A 179 -37.27 -0.57 2.26
C LEU A 179 -36.12 0.27 2.83
N MET A 180 -36.36 1.02 3.92
CA MET A 180 -35.41 1.94 4.56
C MET A 180 -34.74 2.89 3.54
N GLN A 181 -35.55 3.41 2.62
CA GLN A 181 -35.12 4.29 1.53
C GLN A 181 -36.12 5.43 1.31
N CYS A 182 -35.68 6.46 0.61
CA CYS A 182 -36.58 7.53 0.17
C CYS A 182 -37.21 7.14 -1.17
N SER A 183 -38.52 6.96 -1.19
CA SER A 183 -39.30 6.70 -2.40
C SER A 183 -39.88 8.01 -2.95
N PRO A 184 -40.01 8.18 -4.28
CA PRO A 184 -40.64 9.36 -4.84
C PRO A 184 -42.06 9.54 -4.28
N GLN A 185 -42.38 10.75 -3.86
CA GLN A 185 -43.72 11.11 -3.41
C GLN A 185 -44.64 11.07 -4.64
N THR A 186 -45.34 9.95 -4.82
CA THR A 186 -46.32 9.81 -5.89
C THR A 186 -47.63 10.47 -5.45
N LEU A 187 -47.93 11.63 -6.01
CA LEU A 187 -49.20 12.37 -5.82
C LEU A 187 -50.33 11.82 -6.71
N CYS A 188 -50.14 10.66 -7.31
CA CYS A 188 -51.11 10.00 -8.19
C CYS A 188 -51.44 8.61 -7.61
N GLU A 189 -52.57 8.49 -6.93
CA GLU A 189 -53.20 7.19 -6.69
C GLU A 189 -53.84 6.74 -8.02
N VAL A 190 -53.47 5.55 -8.50
CA VAL A 190 -54.15 4.93 -9.64
C VAL A 190 -55.41 4.27 -9.10
N GLY A 191 -56.57 4.83 -9.45
CA GLY A 191 -57.88 4.22 -9.17
C GLY A 191 -58.13 2.94 -9.97
N GLU A 192 -59.24 2.26 -9.69
CA GLU A 192 -59.70 1.14 -10.52
C GLU A 192 -59.88 1.57 -11.98
N TRP A 193 -59.68 0.63 -12.91
CA TRP A 193 -59.80 0.87 -14.35
C TRP A 193 -61.17 1.49 -14.67
N THR A 194 -61.17 2.76 -15.08
CA THR A 194 -62.33 3.49 -15.57
C THR A 194 -62.08 3.96 -17.00
N SER A 195 -63.15 4.38 -17.69
CA SER A 195 -63.05 5.04 -18.99
C SER A 195 -62.13 6.27 -18.93
N TRP A 196 -61.36 6.51 -19.99
CA TRP A 196 -60.42 7.62 -20.14
C TRP A 196 -60.99 8.93 -19.56
N SER A 197 -60.33 9.48 -18.53
CA SER A 197 -60.67 10.79 -17.96
C SER A 197 -59.40 11.61 -17.71
N GLN A 198 -59.52 12.94 -17.66
CA GLN A 198 -58.41 13.83 -17.33
C GLN A 198 -58.06 13.69 -15.85
N CYS A 199 -56.89 13.13 -15.55
CA CYS A 199 -56.34 13.21 -14.20
C CYS A 199 -55.83 14.63 -13.93
N ALA A 200 -56.56 15.38 -13.11
CA ALA A 200 -56.11 16.65 -12.58
C ALA A 200 -55.32 16.42 -11.28
N PRO A 201 -54.06 16.85 -11.22
CA PRO A 201 -53.26 16.78 -10.02
C PRO A 201 -53.48 18.03 -9.16
N LYS A 202 -53.16 17.94 -7.87
CA LYS A 202 -52.49 19.08 -7.24
C LYS A 202 -51.01 19.10 -7.72
N GLY A 203 -50.75 19.43 -9.01
CA GLY A 203 -49.39 19.77 -9.51
C GLY A 203 -48.80 19.14 -10.81
N GLY A 204 -49.11 17.92 -11.25
CA GLY A 204 -48.64 17.37 -12.57
C GLY A 204 -49.46 16.20 -13.16
N THR A 205 -49.70 16.19 -14.48
CA THR A 205 -50.54 15.19 -15.19
C THR A 205 -49.87 13.82 -15.26
N CYS A 206 -50.60 12.75 -14.92
CA CYS A 206 -50.16 11.35 -14.99
C CYS A 206 -50.89 10.61 -16.14
N PHE A 207 -50.18 9.76 -16.90
CA PHE A 207 -50.77 8.84 -17.91
C PHE A 207 -50.19 7.43 -17.75
N SER A 208 -50.98 6.39 -18.01
CA SER A 208 -50.54 4.99 -18.04
C SER A 208 -50.61 4.42 -19.47
N GLU A 209 -49.54 3.77 -19.91
CA GLU A 209 -49.53 2.93 -21.12
C GLU A 209 -48.83 1.61 -20.79
N GLY A 210 -49.62 0.52 -20.67
CA GLY A 210 -49.11 -0.83 -20.46
C GLY A 210 -48.46 -1.10 -19.08
N LYS A 211 -48.08 -2.36 -18.85
CA LYS A 211 -47.65 -2.94 -17.56
C LYS A 211 -46.29 -2.43 -17.00
N ARG A 212 -45.88 -1.18 -17.23
CA ARG A 212 -44.62 -0.65 -16.66
C ARG A 212 -44.82 0.73 -16.00
N LYS A 213 -44.25 0.87 -14.79
CA LYS A 213 -44.28 2.07 -13.95
C LYS A 213 -43.22 3.07 -14.46
N LEU A 214 -43.64 4.23 -14.98
CA LEU A 214 -42.72 5.33 -15.30
C LEU A 214 -43.35 6.67 -14.91
N ALA A 215 -42.63 7.47 -14.12
CA ALA A 215 -42.87 8.90 -13.99
C ALA A 215 -42.21 9.58 -15.21
N LEU A 216 -43.00 10.26 -16.05
CA LEU A 216 -42.48 10.97 -17.23
C LEU A 216 -42.32 12.46 -16.92
N ASP A 217 -41.11 12.97 -17.19
CA ASP A 217 -40.76 14.38 -17.17
C ASP A 217 -41.53 15.15 -18.25
N LYS A 218 -42.00 16.37 -17.92
CA LYS A 218 -42.94 17.19 -18.71
C LYS A 218 -42.40 17.67 -20.07
N SER A 219 -41.17 17.33 -20.44
CA SER A 219 -40.44 17.95 -21.54
C SER A 219 -40.63 17.29 -22.92
N ARG A 220 -41.36 16.16 -23.05
CA ARG A 220 -41.22 15.31 -24.26
C ARG A 220 -42.45 14.67 -24.89
N VAL A 221 -43.69 15.10 -24.63
CA VAL A 221 -44.87 14.48 -25.25
C VAL A 221 -45.80 15.53 -25.87
N SER A 222 -45.82 15.58 -27.20
CA SER A 222 -46.88 16.22 -27.99
C SER A 222 -48.14 15.34 -27.97
N MET A 223 -49.31 15.94 -27.72
CA MET A 223 -50.59 15.22 -27.65
C MET A 223 -50.91 14.52 -28.98
N PRO A 224 -51.41 13.27 -28.96
CA PRO A 224 -51.97 12.66 -30.16
C PRO A 224 -53.33 13.29 -30.47
N THR A 225 -53.50 13.72 -31.72
CA THR A 225 -54.79 14.19 -32.26
C THR A 225 -55.81 13.05 -32.28
N PRO A 226 -57.05 13.28 -31.81
CA PRO A 226 -58.09 12.25 -31.85
C PRO A 226 -58.44 11.93 -33.30
N ALA A 227 -58.42 10.65 -33.65
CA ALA A 227 -58.93 10.16 -34.92
C ALA A 227 -60.48 10.22 -34.90
N LEU A 228 -61.06 10.83 -35.94
CA LEU A 228 -62.50 10.88 -36.24
C LEU A 228 -63.04 9.50 -36.59
#